data_AF-A0A7L2RY13-F1
#
_entry.id   AF-A0A7L2RY13-F1
#
_cell.length_a   1.000
_cell.length_b   1.000
_cell.length_c   1.000
_cell.angle_alpha   90.00
_cell.angle_beta   90.00
_cell.angle_gamma   90.00
#
_symmetry.space_group_name_H-M   'P 1'
#
loop_
_entity.id
_entity.type
_entity.pdbx_description
1 polymer ?
#
loop_
_entity_poly.entity_id
_entity_poly.type
_entity_poly.pdbx_seq_one_letter_code
_entity_poly.pdbx_strand_id
1 'polypeptide(L)'
;QGFFRRTIRMKLEYEKCERSCKIQKKNRNKCQYCRFQKCLSLGMSHNAIRFGRMPEAEKRKLVAGLTASEIGCQNPQVADLKAFSKHIYNAYLKNFNMTKKKARGILTGKASSTPQPFVIHDMDTLWQAEKGLVWKQLVNGIPPYKEIGVHVFYRCQCTTVETVRELTEFAKSIPSFIGLYLNDQVTLLKYGVHEAIFAMLASIMNKDGLLVANGNGFVTREFLRSLRKPFNEIMEPKFEFAVKF
;
A
#
# COMPACT_ATOMS: atom_id res chain seq x y z
N GLN A 1 -13.25 19.34 -5.72
CA GLN A 1 -14.56 20.00 -5.54
C GLN A 1 -14.44 21.35 -4.85
N GLY A 2 -13.79 21.47 -3.67
CA GLY A 2 -13.65 22.79 -3.00
C GLY A 2 -12.93 23.88 -3.80
N PHE A 3 -11.91 23.53 -4.61
CA PHE A 3 -11.16 24.48 -5.45
C PHE A 3 -12.08 25.26 -6.41
N PHE A 4 -12.80 24.57 -7.30
CA PHE A 4 -13.70 25.19 -8.29
C PHE A 4 -14.76 26.09 -7.65
N ARG A 5 -15.43 25.60 -6.59
CA ARG A 5 -16.42 26.39 -5.85
C ARG A 5 -15.83 27.69 -5.29
N ARG A 6 -14.59 27.65 -4.78
CA ARG A 6 -13.92 28.83 -4.23
C ARG A 6 -13.55 29.81 -5.35
N THR A 7 -12.97 29.32 -6.45
CA THR A 7 -12.62 30.15 -7.60
C THR A 7 -13.81 30.93 -8.13
N ILE A 8 -14.95 30.25 -8.31
CA ILE A 8 -16.19 30.89 -8.76
C ILE A 8 -16.75 31.87 -7.71
N ARG A 9 -16.96 31.43 -6.45
CA ARG A 9 -17.60 32.24 -5.41
C ARG A 9 -16.83 33.53 -5.12
N MET A 10 -15.49 33.45 -5.11
CA MET A 10 -14.62 34.57 -4.82
C MET A 10 -14.12 35.30 -6.07
N LYS A 11 -14.60 34.92 -7.27
CA LYS A 11 -14.15 35.46 -8.56
C LYS A 11 -12.63 35.55 -8.66
N LEU A 12 -11.94 34.45 -8.33
CA LEU A 12 -10.47 34.41 -8.36
C LEU A 12 -10.00 34.32 -9.81
N GLU A 13 -9.15 35.28 -10.20
CA GLU A 13 -8.44 35.26 -11.46
C GLU A 13 -7.03 34.69 -11.25
N TYR A 14 -6.60 33.84 -12.17
CA TYR A 14 -5.29 33.20 -12.11
C TYR A 14 -4.46 33.63 -13.33
N GLU A 15 -3.19 33.93 -13.10
CA GLU A 15 -2.25 34.24 -14.18
C GLU A 15 -2.22 33.12 -15.22
N LYS A 16 -2.26 33.53 -16.49
CA LYS A 16 -2.29 32.61 -17.63
C LYS A 16 -1.02 31.79 -17.67
N CYS A 17 -1.15 30.47 -17.75
CA CYS A 17 -0.04 29.56 -17.92
C CYS A 17 -0.02 28.99 -19.35
N GLU A 18 1.10 29.15 -20.05
CA GLU A 18 1.28 28.67 -21.43
C GLU A 18 1.75 27.21 -21.51
N ARG A 19 2.26 26.67 -20.39
CA ARG A 19 2.91 25.35 -20.34
C ARG A 19 1.93 24.16 -20.37
N SER A 20 0.63 24.41 -20.51
CA SER A 20 -0.43 23.38 -20.55
C SER A 20 -0.23 22.24 -19.55
N CYS A 21 -0.06 22.58 -18.26
CA CYS A 21 0.40 21.64 -17.25
C CYS A 21 -0.53 20.42 -17.10
N LYS A 22 0.04 19.21 -17.12
CA LYS A 22 -0.69 17.95 -16.87
C LYS A 22 -1.11 17.84 -15.40
N ILE A 23 -2.42 17.99 -15.14
CA ILE A 23 -2.99 17.96 -13.78
C ILE A 23 -3.34 16.53 -13.34
N GLN A 24 -2.66 16.06 -12.29
CA GLN A 24 -2.79 14.77 -11.60
C GLN A 24 -2.97 14.96 -10.08
N LYS A 25 -3.40 13.94 -9.35
CA LYS A 25 -3.66 14.02 -7.90
C LYS A 25 -2.50 14.60 -7.09
N LYS A 26 -1.26 14.24 -7.44
CA LYS A 26 -0.02 14.66 -6.75
C LYS A 26 0.40 16.11 -7.02
N ASN A 27 0.11 16.64 -8.21
CA ASN A 27 0.60 17.95 -8.66
C ASN A 27 -0.52 18.97 -8.91
N ARG A 28 -1.79 18.61 -8.64
CA ARG A 28 -2.96 19.48 -8.88
C ARG A 28 -2.92 20.83 -8.17
N ASN A 29 -2.07 21.01 -7.16
CA ASN A 29 -1.92 22.28 -6.46
C ASN A 29 -0.79 23.16 -7.03
N LYS A 30 0.00 22.69 -8.01
CA LYS A 30 1.16 23.42 -8.54
C LYS A 30 0.81 24.56 -9.49
N CYS A 31 -0.27 24.42 -10.28
CA CYS A 31 -0.72 25.45 -11.21
C CYS A 31 -2.24 25.62 -11.08
N GLN A 32 -2.67 26.76 -10.55
CA GLN A 32 -4.08 27.04 -10.32
C GLN A 32 -4.83 27.29 -11.64
N TYR A 33 -4.20 28.02 -12.58
CA TYR A 33 -4.75 28.28 -13.91
C TYR A 33 -5.05 27.00 -14.68
N CYS A 34 -4.05 26.14 -14.95
CA CYS A 34 -4.28 24.90 -15.70
C CYS A 34 -5.24 23.94 -14.97
N ARG A 35 -5.27 23.98 -13.63
CA ARG A 35 -6.25 23.21 -12.85
C ARG A 35 -7.66 23.72 -13.07
N PHE A 36 -7.87 25.03 -13.04
CA PHE A 36 -9.19 25.63 -13.26
C PHE A 36 -9.66 25.42 -14.70
N GLN A 37 -8.78 25.62 -15.68
CA GLN A 37 -9.06 25.32 -17.09
C GLN A 37 -9.46 23.86 -17.30
N LYS A 38 -8.76 22.91 -16.68
CA LYS A 38 -9.16 21.50 -16.74
C LYS A 38 -10.51 21.23 -16.08
N CYS A 39 -10.87 21.94 -15.01
CA CYS A 39 -12.20 21.82 -14.41
C CYS A 39 -13.29 22.24 -15.41
N LEU A 40 -13.09 23.38 -16.10
CA LEU A 40 -14.01 23.87 -17.12
C LEU A 40 -14.08 22.92 -18.32
N SER A 41 -12.94 22.43 -18.81
CA SER A 41 -12.88 21.50 -19.96
C SER A 41 -13.57 20.17 -19.71
N LEU A 42 -13.66 19.73 -18.44
CA LEU A 42 -14.39 18.53 -18.02
C LEU A 42 -15.87 18.81 -17.73
N GLY A 43 -16.38 20.00 -18.07
CA GLY A 43 -17.79 20.36 -17.94
C GLY A 43 -18.22 20.81 -16.53
N MET A 44 -17.28 21.18 -15.64
CA MET A 44 -17.68 21.82 -14.37
C MET A 44 -18.26 23.19 -14.68
N SER A 45 -19.55 23.37 -14.40
CA SER A 45 -20.28 24.62 -14.63
C SER A 45 -20.78 25.20 -13.31
N HIS A 46 -20.89 26.53 -13.27
CA HIS A 46 -21.55 27.27 -12.19
C HIS A 46 -22.98 26.76 -11.94
N ASN A 47 -23.72 26.49 -13.02
CA ASN A 47 -25.13 26.11 -12.95
C ASN A 47 -25.35 24.70 -12.42
N ALA A 48 -24.30 23.87 -12.40
CA ALA A 48 -24.32 22.51 -11.87
C ALA A 48 -23.84 22.42 -10.40
N ILE A 49 -23.55 23.56 -9.75
CA ILE A 49 -23.16 23.60 -8.33
C ILE A 49 -24.41 23.44 -7.48
N ARG A 50 -24.66 22.22 -6.99
CA ARG A 50 -25.70 21.97 -5.99
C ARG A 50 -25.22 22.37 -4.59
N PHE A 51 -26.09 23.05 -3.84
CA PHE A 51 -25.88 23.37 -2.43
C PHE A 51 -26.52 22.27 -1.55
N GLY A 52 -25.79 21.78 -0.55
CA GLY A 52 -26.25 20.69 0.32
C GLY A 52 -25.63 19.31 0.03
N ARG A 53 -26.04 18.29 0.79
CA ARG A 53 -25.64 16.89 0.56
C ARG A 53 -26.58 16.27 -0.48
N MET A 54 -26.01 15.66 -1.51
CA MET A 54 -26.79 14.89 -2.49
C MET A 54 -27.39 13.65 -1.80
N PRO A 55 -28.69 13.35 -1.98
CA PRO A 55 -29.28 12.12 -1.46
C PRO A 55 -28.54 10.89 -2.01
N GLU A 56 -28.25 9.92 -1.14
CA GLU A 56 -27.41 8.75 -1.49
C GLU A 56 -28.02 7.93 -2.64
N ALA A 57 -29.35 7.90 -2.77
CA ALA A 57 -30.07 7.26 -3.87
C ALA A 57 -29.80 7.93 -5.22
N GLU A 58 -29.74 9.25 -5.27
CA GLU A 58 -29.48 10.02 -6.50
C GLU A 58 -28.01 9.87 -6.93
N LYS A 59 -27.10 9.88 -5.95
CA LYS A 59 -25.68 9.59 -6.16
C LYS A 59 -25.46 8.19 -6.75
N ARG A 60 -26.18 7.16 -6.28
CA ARG A 60 -26.11 5.80 -6.84
C ARG A 60 -26.60 5.75 -8.29
N LYS A 61 -27.69 6.43 -8.63
CA LYS A 61 -28.21 6.50 -10.01
C LYS A 61 -27.21 7.16 -10.97
N LEU A 62 -26.57 8.26 -10.56
CA LEU A 62 -25.54 8.94 -11.36
C LEU A 62 -24.30 8.06 -11.60
N VAL A 63 -23.82 7.35 -10.56
CA VAL A 63 -22.70 6.43 -10.70
C VAL A 63 -23.04 5.29 -11.66
N ALA A 64 -24.26 4.73 -11.55
CA ALA A 64 -24.73 3.67 -12.44
C ALA A 64 -24.80 4.11 -13.92
N GLY A 65 -25.28 5.33 -14.19
CA GLY A 65 -25.33 5.89 -15.54
C GLY A 65 -23.95 6.11 -16.17
N LEU A 66 -22.97 6.57 -15.40
CA LEU A 66 -21.58 6.71 -15.87
C LEU A 66 -20.94 5.36 -16.20
N THR A 67 -21.17 4.35 -15.35
CA THR A 67 -20.67 2.99 -15.61
C THR A 67 -21.36 2.33 -16.80
N ALA A 68 -22.64 2.65 -17.06
CA ALA A 68 -23.37 2.12 -18.22
C ALA A 68 -22.84 2.69 -19.56
N SER A 69 -22.43 3.96 -19.58
CA SER A 69 -21.86 4.60 -20.77
C SER A 69 -20.47 4.07 -21.15
N GLU A 70 -19.73 3.46 -20.22
CA GLU A 70 -18.42 2.81 -20.48
C GLU A 70 -18.56 1.39 -21.06
N ILE A 71 -19.76 0.79 -21.03
CA ILE A 71 -20.00 -0.60 -21.48
C ILE A 71 -20.22 -0.67 -23.00
N GLY A 72 -20.66 0.41 -23.64
CA GLY A 72 -21.01 0.43 -25.06
C GLY A 72 -19.84 0.30 -26.05
N CYS A 73 -18.58 0.25 -25.58
CA CYS A 73 -17.40 0.14 -26.45
C CYS A 73 -16.24 -0.59 -25.75
N GLN A 74 -16.46 -1.80 -25.24
CA GLN A 74 -15.35 -2.64 -24.76
C GLN A 74 -15.14 -3.83 -25.69
N ASN A 75 -13.96 -3.90 -26.30
CA ASN A 75 -13.45 -5.10 -26.95
C ASN A 75 -13.53 -6.27 -25.95
N PRO A 76 -14.11 -7.43 -26.33
CA PRO A 76 -14.23 -8.61 -25.46
C PRO A 76 -12.94 -8.99 -24.72
N GLN A 77 -11.79 -8.89 -25.41
CA GLN A 77 -10.48 -9.18 -24.82
C GLN A 77 -10.11 -8.23 -23.66
N VAL A 78 -10.52 -6.96 -23.74
CA VAL A 78 -10.27 -5.98 -22.69
C VAL A 78 -11.16 -6.24 -21.48
N ALA A 79 -12.40 -6.68 -21.71
CA ALA A 79 -13.31 -7.08 -20.64
C ALA A 79 -12.77 -8.29 -19.87
N ASP A 80 -12.23 -9.29 -20.59
CA ASP A 80 -11.60 -10.48 -19.99
C ASP A 80 -10.38 -10.12 -19.15
N LEU A 81 -9.47 -9.28 -19.66
CA LEU A 81 -8.31 -8.80 -18.90
C LEU A 81 -8.71 -8.02 -17.65
N LYS A 82 -9.79 -7.25 -17.71
CA LYS A 82 -10.33 -6.52 -16.54
C LYS A 82 -10.93 -7.46 -15.51
N ALA A 83 -11.64 -8.50 -15.96
CA ALA A 83 -12.17 -9.55 -15.09
C ALA A 83 -11.04 -10.32 -14.41
N PHE A 84 -10.01 -10.73 -15.17
CA PHE A 84 -8.81 -11.38 -14.65
C PHE A 84 -8.10 -10.49 -13.63
N SER A 85 -7.85 -9.21 -13.95
CA SER A 85 -7.21 -8.26 -13.04
C SER A 85 -7.99 -8.09 -11.73
N LYS A 86 -9.33 -8.03 -11.82
CA LYS A 86 -10.21 -7.95 -10.65
C LYS A 86 -10.14 -9.23 -9.80
N HIS A 87 -10.11 -10.39 -10.43
CA HIS A 87 -9.93 -11.68 -9.74
C HIS A 87 -8.61 -11.73 -8.97
N ILE A 88 -7.50 -11.41 -9.63
CA ILE A 88 -6.17 -11.37 -9.00
C ILE A 88 -6.14 -10.36 -7.85
N TYR A 89 -6.73 -9.17 -8.02
CA TYR A 89 -6.80 -8.17 -6.97
C TYR A 89 -7.61 -8.65 -5.75
N ASN A 90 -8.74 -9.33 -5.96
CA ASN A 90 -9.54 -9.89 -4.88
C ASN A 90 -8.81 -11.03 -4.16
N ALA A 91 -8.10 -11.89 -4.91
CA ALA A 91 -7.24 -12.93 -4.33
C ALA A 91 -6.13 -12.31 -3.48
N TYR A 92 -5.50 -11.22 -3.94
CA TYR A 92 -4.52 -10.48 -3.16
C TYR A 92 -5.11 -9.95 -1.84
N LEU A 93 -6.28 -9.30 -1.90
CA LEU A 93 -6.93 -8.78 -0.70
C LEU A 93 -7.37 -9.86 0.29
N LYS A 94 -7.69 -11.06 -0.21
CA LYS A 94 -8.09 -12.21 0.62
C LYS A 94 -6.90 -12.84 1.35
N ASN A 95 -5.76 -12.97 0.68
CA ASN A 95 -4.64 -13.75 1.19
C ASN A 95 -3.63 -12.93 1.99
N PHE A 96 -3.53 -11.60 1.80
CA PHE A 96 -2.57 -10.75 2.50
C PHE A 96 -3.24 -9.81 3.51
N ASN A 97 -2.86 -9.92 4.79
CA ASN A 97 -3.44 -9.08 5.85
C ASN A 97 -3.01 -7.59 5.75
N MET A 98 -1.77 -7.34 5.33
CA MET A 98 -1.20 -5.98 5.24
C MET A 98 -1.06 -5.51 3.79
N THR A 99 -2.06 -4.78 3.31
CA THR A 99 -2.01 -4.18 1.97
C THR A 99 -1.20 -2.88 1.94
N LYS A 100 -0.65 -2.51 0.77
CA LYS A 100 0.03 -1.21 0.57
C LYS A 100 -0.84 -0.02 0.99
N LYS A 101 -2.16 -0.08 0.75
CA LYS A 101 -3.10 0.97 1.15
C LYS A 101 -3.18 1.10 2.68
N LYS A 102 -3.28 -0.03 3.40
CA LYS A 102 -3.33 -0.07 4.87
C LYS A 102 -2.02 0.42 5.46
N ALA A 103 -0.89 -0.12 5.00
CA ALA A 103 0.45 0.28 5.43
C ALA A 103 0.72 1.77 5.25
N ARG A 104 0.38 2.35 4.09
CA ARG A 104 0.53 3.80 3.85
C ARG A 104 -0.42 4.64 4.70
N GLY A 105 -1.61 4.12 5.02
CA GLY A 105 -2.51 4.77 5.97
C GLY A 105 -1.86 4.95 7.35
N ILE A 106 -1.21 3.88 7.84
CA ILE A 106 -0.48 3.85 9.12
C ILE A 106 0.75 4.77 9.05
N LEU A 107 1.64 4.57 8.08
CA LEU A 107 2.89 5.32 7.94
C LEU A 107 2.69 6.84 7.71
N THR A 108 1.52 7.28 7.23
CA THR A 108 1.22 8.69 7.02
C THR A 108 0.38 9.32 8.13
N GLY A 109 0.00 8.54 9.16
CA GLY A 109 -0.85 8.99 10.27
C GLY A 109 -2.27 9.37 9.83
N LYS A 110 -2.71 8.96 8.63
CA LYS A 110 -4.03 9.32 8.06
C LYS A 110 -5.11 8.28 8.37
N ALA A 111 -4.75 7.15 8.97
CA ALA A 111 -5.70 6.13 9.36
C ALA A 111 -6.33 6.51 10.71
N SER A 112 -7.55 7.04 10.67
CA SER A 112 -8.29 7.55 11.84
C SER A 112 -8.74 6.47 12.83
N SER A 113 -8.62 5.19 12.49
CA SER A 113 -9.18 4.07 13.26
C SER A 113 -8.15 3.07 13.77
N THR A 114 -6.85 3.27 13.51
CA THR A 114 -5.78 2.37 13.97
C THR A 114 -4.88 3.11 14.95
N PRO A 115 -4.55 2.52 16.11
CA PRO A 115 -3.54 3.04 17.01
C PRO A 115 -2.22 3.30 16.27
N GLN A 116 -1.48 4.32 16.70
CA GLN A 116 -0.14 4.54 16.18
C GLN A 116 0.75 3.33 16.53
N PRO A 117 1.60 2.85 15.60
CA PRO A 117 2.47 1.72 15.89
C PRO A 117 3.45 2.06 17.02
N PHE A 118 3.70 1.09 17.89
CA PHE A 118 4.74 1.18 18.91
C PHE A 118 6.12 1.21 18.22
N VAL A 119 6.94 2.21 18.54
CA VAL A 119 8.23 2.41 17.87
C VAL A 119 9.32 1.64 18.60
N ILE A 120 10.06 0.83 17.86
CA ILE A 120 11.20 0.04 18.33
C ILE A 120 12.46 0.69 17.74
N HIS A 121 13.24 1.33 18.60
CA HIS A 121 14.44 2.08 18.21
C HIS A 121 15.68 1.73 19.04
N ASP A 122 15.54 0.88 20.05
CA ASP A 122 16.62 0.42 20.91
C ASP A 122 16.27 -0.92 21.56
N MET A 123 17.15 -1.36 22.46
CA MET A 123 17.00 -2.61 23.20
C MET A 123 15.79 -2.61 24.13
N ASP A 124 15.54 -1.50 24.81
CA ASP A 124 14.48 -1.40 25.82
C ASP A 124 13.10 -1.44 25.17
N THR A 125 12.93 -0.70 24.07
CA THR A 125 11.70 -0.70 23.28
C THR A 125 11.47 -2.04 22.59
N LEU A 126 12.53 -2.71 22.09
CA LEU A 126 12.40 -4.07 21.56
C LEU A 126 11.90 -5.04 22.65
N TRP A 127 12.45 -4.98 23.86
CA TRP A 127 12.03 -5.83 24.96
C TRP A 127 10.59 -5.55 25.42
N GLN A 128 10.19 -4.28 25.45
CA GLN A 128 8.80 -3.91 25.72
C GLN A 128 7.85 -4.50 24.68
N ALA A 129 8.20 -4.38 23.40
CA ALA A 129 7.42 -4.93 22.30
C ALA A 129 7.26 -6.47 22.41
N GLU A 130 8.32 -7.17 22.86
CA GLU A 130 8.37 -8.62 23.10
C GLU A 130 7.50 -9.07 24.28
N LYS A 131 7.30 -8.22 25.28
CA LYS A 131 6.44 -8.48 26.45
C LYS A 131 4.93 -8.41 26.16
N GLY A 132 4.53 -8.49 24.89
CA GLY A 132 3.12 -8.54 24.48
C GLY A 132 2.54 -7.21 23.99
N LEU A 133 3.32 -6.13 23.97
CA LEU A 133 2.90 -4.84 23.39
C LEU A 133 2.67 -4.94 21.87
N VAL A 134 3.49 -5.74 21.19
CA VAL A 134 3.47 -5.86 19.72
C VAL A 134 3.21 -7.30 19.27
N TRP A 135 3.93 -8.27 19.84
CA TRP A 135 3.78 -9.68 19.48
C TRP A 135 3.04 -10.43 20.60
N LYS A 136 1.82 -10.89 20.31
CA LYS A 136 1.00 -11.64 21.27
C LYS A 136 1.42 -13.10 21.44
N GLN A 137 2.22 -13.62 20.51
CA GLN A 137 2.72 -14.98 20.53
C GLN A 137 4.11 -15.00 21.16
N LEU A 138 4.22 -15.63 22.33
CA LEU A 138 5.51 -16.02 22.90
C LEU A 138 6.17 -16.98 21.92
N VAL A 139 7.38 -16.64 21.49
CA VAL A 139 8.22 -17.59 20.78
C VAL A 139 8.74 -18.56 21.82
N ASN A 140 8.02 -19.66 22.03
CA ASN A 140 8.52 -20.79 22.78
C ASN A 140 9.66 -21.41 21.96
N GLY A 141 10.90 -21.02 22.23
CA GLY A 141 12.08 -21.44 21.48
C GLY A 141 13.17 -20.39 21.28
N ILE A 142 13.04 -19.18 21.85
CA ILE A 142 14.12 -18.18 21.80
C ILE A 142 15.38 -18.75 22.49
N PRO A 143 16.54 -18.82 21.82
CA PRO A 143 17.79 -19.08 22.52
C PRO A 143 18.00 -17.96 23.54
N PRO A 144 18.17 -18.28 24.83
CA PRO A 144 18.25 -17.27 25.87
C PRO A 144 19.42 -16.32 25.59
N TYR A 145 19.08 -15.05 25.36
CA TYR A 145 19.92 -13.87 25.62
C TYR A 145 21.26 -13.71 24.89
N LYS A 146 21.71 -14.63 24.03
CA LYS A 146 23.10 -14.56 23.59
C LYS A 146 23.41 -13.48 22.54
N GLU A 147 22.49 -13.12 21.63
CA GLU A 147 22.72 -11.99 20.71
C GLU A 147 21.40 -11.37 20.19
N ILE A 148 21.23 -10.05 20.35
CA ILE A 148 20.01 -9.36 19.87
C ILE A 148 19.84 -9.41 18.36
N GLY A 149 20.95 -9.38 17.61
CA GLY A 149 20.92 -9.49 16.15
C GLY A 149 20.29 -10.81 15.71
N VAL A 150 20.59 -11.90 16.41
CA VAL A 150 20.00 -13.22 16.17
C VAL A 150 18.49 -13.19 16.45
N HIS A 151 18.05 -12.53 17.52
CA HIS A 151 16.63 -12.42 17.86
C HIS A 151 15.85 -11.62 16.79
N VAL A 152 16.36 -10.47 16.38
CA VAL A 152 15.74 -9.67 15.29
C VAL A 152 15.68 -10.48 13.99
N PHE A 153 16.77 -11.17 13.66
CA PHE A 153 16.82 -12.02 12.47
C PHE A 153 15.82 -13.17 12.53
N TYR A 154 15.68 -13.81 13.69
CA TYR A 154 14.69 -14.86 13.91
C TYR A 154 13.25 -14.32 13.71
N ARG A 155 12.94 -13.13 14.23
CA ARG A 155 11.64 -12.47 13.97
C ARG A 155 11.39 -12.22 12.47
N CYS A 156 12.42 -11.81 11.72
CA CYS A 156 12.35 -11.70 10.26
C CYS A 156 12.12 -13.06 9.58
N GLN A 157 12.76 -14.13 10.08
CA GLN A 157 12.58 -15.48 9.55
C GLN A 157 11.15 -15.99 9.77
N CYS A 158 10.59 -15.83 10.96
CA CYS A 158 9.19 -16.21 11.23
C CYS A 158 8.22 -15.48 10.28
N THR A 159 8.41 -14.18 10.11
CA THR A 159 7.59 -13.37 9.19
C THR A 159 7.74 -13.84 7.74
N THR A 160 8.95 -14.22 7.33
CA THR A 160 9.22 -14.79 6.00
C THR A 160 8.43 -16.09 5.80
N VAL A 161 8.44 -17.00 6.78
CA VAL A 161 7.70 -18.28 6.70
C VAL A 161 6.20 -18.03 6.56
N GLU A 162 5.64 -17.12 7.36
CA GLU A 162 4.23 -16.73 7.25
C GLU A 162 3.92 -16.15 5.86
N THR A 163 4.78 -15.27 5.34
CA THR A 163 4.59 -14.65 4.03
C THR A 163 4.68 -15.66 2.89
N VAL A 164 5.56 -16.66 2.98
CA VAL A 164 5.64 -17.77 2.00
C VAL A 164 4.33 -18.57 1.99
N ARG A 165 3.72 -18.81 3.16
CA ARG A 165 2.40 -19.47 3.24
C ARG A 165 1.32 -18.62 2.56
N GLU A 166 1.26 -17.33 2.85
CA GLU A 166 0.31 -16.40 2.20
C GLU A 166 0.50 -16.35 0.68
N LEU A 167 1.75 -16.28 0.20
CA LEU A 167 2.09 -16.30 -1.23
C LEU A 167 1.68 -17.61 -1.91
N THR A 168 1.82 -18.74 -1.21
CA THR A 168 1.42 -20.05 -1.73
C THR A 168 -0.10 -20.11 -1.92
N GLU A 169 -0.89 -19.65 -0.95
CA GLU A 169 -2.35 -19.58 -1.06
C GLU A 169 -2.82 -18.55 -2.11
N PHE A 170 -2.09 -17.44 -2.25
CA PHE A 170 -2.31 -16.50 -3.33
C PHE A 170 -2.03 -17.12 -4.71
N ALA A 171 -0.92 -17.85 -4.86
CA ALA A 171 -0.56 -18.51 -6.13
C ALA A 171 -1.63 -19.53 -6.56
N LYS A 172 -2.16 -20.32 -5.62
CA LYS A 172 -3.30 -21.23 -5.86
C LYS A 172 -4.55 -20.51 -6.37
N SER A 173 -4.71 -19.23 -6.04
CA SER A 173 -5.84 -18.41 -6.50
C SER A 173 -5.64 -17.86 -7.92
N ILE A 174 -4.45 -17.99 -8.52
CA ILE A 174 -4.17 -17.55 -9.88
C ILE A 174 -4.76 -18.58 -10.87
N PRO A 175 -5.60 -18.15 -11.83
CA PRO A 175 -6.13 -19.04 -12.85
C PRO A 175 -5.03 -19.86 -13.53
N SER A 176 -5.29 -21.15 -13.72
CA SER A 176 -4.38 -22.13 -14.32
C SER A 176 -3.14 -22.53 -13.49
N PHE A 177 -2.83 -21.88 -12.37
CA PHE A 177 -1.66 -22.26 -11.57
C PHE A 177 -1.75 -23.70 -11.02
N ILE A 178 -2.91 -24.07 -10.46
CA ILE A 178 -3.15 -25.43 -9.94
C ILE A 178 -3.17 -26.46 -11.08
N GLY A 179 -3.43 -26.04 -12.32
CA GLY A 179 -3.41 -26.91 -13.49
C GLY A 179 -2.01 -27.26 -14.00
N LEU A 180 -0.96 -26.59 -13.50
CA LEU A 180 0.42 -26.94 -13.80
C LEU A 180 0.85 -28.22 -13.08
N TYR A 181 1.90 -28.89 -13.57
CA TYR A 181 2.49 -29.99 -12.82
C TYR A 181 3.00 -29.53 -11.46
N LEU A 182 2.87 -30.39 -10.45
CA LEU A 182 3.26 -30.06 -9.07
C LEU A 182 4.73 -29.63 -8.97
N ASN A 183 5.62 -30.27 -9.73
CA ASN A 183 7.04 -29.91 -9.80
C ASN A 183 7.25 -28.47 -10.29
N ASP A 184 6.48 -28.04 -11.29
CA ASP A 184 6.54 -26.67 -11.82
C ASP A 184 5.97 -25.68 -10.82
N GLN A 185 4.85 -26.00 -10.16
CA GLN A 185 4.28 -25.15 -9.11
C GLN A 185 5.30 -24.90 -7.98
N VAL A 186 5.96 -25.97 -7.51
CA VAL A 186 6.99 -25.89 -6.48
C VAL A 186 8.20 -25.08 -6.97
N THR A 187 8.62 -25.27 -8.22
CA THR A 187 9.75 -24.55 -8.81
C THR A 187 9.46 -23.06 -8.94
N LEU A 188 8.26 -22.69 -9.44
CA LEU A 188 7.82 -21.30 -9.55
C LEU A 188 7.79 -20.62 -8.18
N LEU A 189 7.28 -21.29 -7.15
CA LEU A 189 7.28 -20.76 -5.78
C LEU A 189 8.71 -20.62 -5.23
N LYS A 190 9.56 -21.65 -5.40
CA LYS A 190 10.94 -21.65 -4.90
C LYS A 190 11.73 -20.42 -5.36
N TYR A 191 11.60 -20.03 -6.62
CA TYR A 191 12.32 -18.89 -7.18
C TYR A 191 11.56 -17.56 -7.06
N GLY A 192 10.22 -17.58 -7.12
CA GLY A 192 9.40 -16.37 -7.13
C GLY A 192 9.14 -15.75 -5.74
N VAL A 193 9.15 -16.53 -4.65
CA VAL A 193 8.71 -16.02 -3.34
C VAL A 193 9.60 -14.91 -2.79
N HIS A 194 10.92 -14.97 -2.98
CA HIS A 194 11.84 -13.96 -2.43
C HIS A 194 11.67 -12.61 -3.13
N GLU A 195 11.50 -12.60 -4.45
CA GLU A 195 11.21 -11.38 -5.21
C GLU A 195 9.87 -10.77 -4.79
N ALA A 196 8.83 -11.61 -4.68
CA ALA A 196 7.52 -11.18 -4.22
C ALA A 196 7.57 -10.61 -2.80
N ILE A 197 8.32 -11.24 -1.88
CA ILE A 197 8.53 -10.75 -0.52
C ILE A 197 9.17 -9.36 -0.55
N PHE A 198 10.23 -9.12 -1.32
CA PHE A 198 10.88 -7.80 -1.34
C PHE A 198 9.98 -6.71 -1.95
N ALA A 199 9.20 -7.03 -2.99
CA ALA A 199 8.21 -6.12 -3.55
C ALA A 199 7.11 -5.76 -2.53
N MET A 200 6.66 -6.73 -1.73
CA MET A 200 5.68 -6.50 -0.67
C MET A 200 6.28 -5.75 0.52
N LEU A 201 7.51 -6.07 0.91
CA LEU A 201 8.25 -5.43 2.00
C LEU A 201 8.39 -3.93 1.74
N ALA A 202 8.66 -3.51 0.49
CA ALA A 202 8.69 -2.10 0.11
C ALA A 202 7.39 -1.33 0.40
N SER A 203 6.25 -2.04 0.49
CA SER A 203 4.95 -1.42 0.82
C SER A 203 4.81 -1.05 2.29
N ILE A 204 5.55 -1.72 3.19
CA ILE A 204 5.56 -1.50 4.63
C ILE A 204 6.79 -0.73 5.13
N MET A 205 7.68 -0.32 4.22
CA MET A 205 8.89 0.46 4.51
C MET A 205 8.73 1.93 4.13
N ASN A 206 9.48 2.78 4.83
CA ASN A 206 9.80 4.14 4.43
C ASN A 206 11.30 4.40 4.62
N LYS A 207 11.75 5.65 4.47
CA LYS A 207 13.16 6.02 4.64
C LYS A 207 13.69 5.81 6.07
N ASP A 208 12.78 5.81 7.06
CA ASP A 208 13.08 5.86 8.49
C ASP A 208 12.93 4.49 9.18
N GLY A 209 12.27 3.51 8.55
CA GLY A 209 12.01 2.20 9.17
C GLY A 209 10.96 1.36 8.43
N LEU A 210 10.51 0.29 9.10
CA LEU A 210 9.53 -0.65 8.57
C LEU A 210 8.44 -1.01 9.60
N LEU A 211 7.22 -1.27 9.12
CA LEU A 211 6.17 -1.82 9.96
C LEU A 211 6.40 -3.31 10.24
N VAL A 212 6.06 -3.73 11.46
CA VAL A 212 6.09 -5.12 11.90
C VAL A 212 4.78 -5.49 12.60
N ALA A 213 4.56 -6.79 12.84
CA ALA A 213 3.41 -7.32 13.57
C ALA A 213 2.07 -6.75 13.10
N ASN A 214 1.80 -6.87 11.80
CA ASN A 214 0.57 -6.37 11.17
C ASN A 214 0.30 -4.88 11.41
N GLY A 215 1.37 -4.07 11.51
CA GLY A 215 1.29 -2.62 11.63
C GLY A 215 1.15 -2.11 13.05
N ASN A 216 1.26 -2.99 14.06
CA ASN A 216 1.23 -2.62 15.47
C ASN A 216 2.60 -2.13 15.97
N GLY A 217 3.68 -2.47 15.26
CA GLY A 217 5.03 -2.00 15.57
C GLY A 217 5.69 -1.30 14.39
N PHE A 218 6.66 -0.44 14.67
CA PHE A 218 7.51 0.21 13.69
C PHE A 218 8.96 0.13 14.15
N VAL A 219 9.81 -0.59 13.41
CA VAL A 219 11.23 -0.73 13.73
C VAL A 219 12.01 0.31 12.92
N THR A 220 12.85 1.10 13.60
CA THR A 220 13.62 2.15 12.92
C THR A 220 14.79 1.55 12.12
N ARG A 221 15.11 2.20 11.00
CA ARG A 221 16.27 1.84 10.17
C ARG A 221 17.58 2.03 10.93
N GLU A 222 17.68 3.08 11.74
CA GLU A 222 18.87 3.33 12.57
C GLU A 222 19.11 2.21 13.58
N PHE A 223 18.06 1.71 14.25
CA PHE A 223 18.18 0.58 15.16
C PHE A 223 18.67 -0.69 14.44
N LEU A 224 18.15 -0.96 13.25
CA LEU A 224 18.63 -2.11 12.46
C LEU A 224 20.10 -1.94 12.05
N ARG A 225 20.54 -0.71 11.76
CA ARG A 225 21.94 -0.40 11.44
C ARG A 225 22.87 -0.53 12.64
N SER A 226 22.38 -0.34 13.87
CA SER A 226 23.18 -0.49 15.09
C SER A 226 23.42 -1.94 15.50
N LEU A 227 22.77 -2.92 14.85
CA LEU A 227 23.00 -4.34 15.13
C LEU A 227 24.45 -4.75 14.76
N ARG A 228 24.98 -5.75 15.46
CA ARG A 228 26.29 -6.32 15.14
C ARG A 228 26.27 -6.97 13.75
N LYS A 229 27.41 -6.98 13.04
CA LYS A 229 27.59 -7.76 11.81
C LYS A 229 27.30 -9.26 12.06
N PRO A 230 26.68 -9.96 11.09
CA PRO A 230 26.29 -9.50 9.75
C PRO A 230 24.89 -8.87 9.69
N PHE A 231 24.20 -8.68 10.82
CA PHE A 231 22.78 -8.35 10.85
C PHE A 231 22.43 -6.92 10.43
N ASN A 232 23.35 -5.97 10.61
CA ASN A 232 23.16 -4.59 10.13
C ASN A 232 23.20 -4.49 8.60
N GLU A 233 24.03 -5.29 7.94
CA GLU A 233 24.23 -5.24 6.49
C GLU A 233 23.10 -5.95 5.72
N ILE A 234 22.41 -6.91 6.34
CA ILE A 234 21.41 -7.70 5.62
C ILE A 234 20.16 -6.90 5.23
N MET A 235 19.75 -5.93 6.05
CA MET A 235 18.51 -5.17 5.85
C MET A 235 18.70 -3.93 4.99
N GLU A 236 19.90 -3.36 4.97
CA GLU A 236 20.20 -2.09 4.30
C GLU A 236 19.87 -2.10 2.80
N PRO A 237 20.23 -3.13 2.00
CA PRO A 237 19.85 -3.19 0.58
C PRO A 237 18.33 -3.20 0.35
N LYS A 238 17.55 -3.71 1.30
CA LYS A 238 16.08 -3.77 1.18
C LYS A 238 15.49 -2.37 1.38
N PHE A 239 16.07 -1.56 2.27
CA PHE A 239 15.70 -0.16 2.40
C PHE A 239 16.04 0.64 1.14
N GLU A 240 17.21 0.43 0.56
CA GLU A 240 17.60 1.11 -0.69
C GLU A 240 16.68 0.76 -1.85
N PHE A 241 16.33 -0.52 -1.98
CA PHE A 241 15.34 -0.99 -2.95
C PHE A 241 13.97 -0.35 -2.70
N ALA A 242 13.46 -0.40 -1.47
CA ALA A 242 12.14 0.09 -1.12
C ALA A 242 11.95 1.60 -1.31
N VAL A 243 13.00 2.40 -1.17
CA VAL A 243 12.95 3.85 -1.43
C VAL A 243 12.80 4.14 -2.93
N LYS A 244 13.32 3.26 -3.80
CA LYS A 244 13.29 3.42 -5.27
C LYS A 244 12.05 2.80 -5.92
N PHE A 245 11.49 1.74 -5.33
CA PHE A 245 10.37 0.94 -5.83
C PHE A 245 8.98 1.59 -5.63
#